data_AF-A0A838FBI9-F1
#
_entry.id   AF-A0A838FBI9-F1
#
_cell.length_a   1.000
_cell.length_b   1.000
_cell.length_c   1.000
_cell.angle_alpha   90.00
_cell.angle_beta   90.00
_cell.angle_gamma   90.00
#
_symmetry.space_group_name_H-M   'P 1'
#
loop_
_entity.id
_entity.type
_entity.pdbx_description
1 polymer ?
#
loop_
_entity_poly.entity_id
_entity_poly.type
_entity_poly.pdbx_seq_one_letter_code
_entity_poly.pdbx_strand_id
1 'polypeptide(L)'
;MRKNVLFITRWYPNRVDKLDGNFIENHARAASMFCNIAVLYIGADSKMSNRLYDSQVAKEFGFTVIRIWYRNNDVSAKGFGRVIKFFRYIKATQMGWQLIKKNFGMPDVSHVHIFTRPVLLAFYLQYKYRIPFMITEHSSHFVHDLPVLLPPLKWFAQFAARQACCITAVSKTLQTAMLNFGLRGNYTIVPNVVFVQESLKTIINDEAIIIIAIGGLTDHRKNINGLIDAFIRIHHLIPAAQLNIVRPASNELHSKALISGLLNKRIFFHDYLSNEEVYKLLLRSSFLIVNSLSETFSMAAAEALACGKPVISTRCGGPEEFIDESSGILIDINDEIQLQEAIIKMCKEFKLYDPEKLQKYAQDHFSVEIVGKKLMGIYEEVLLKPTR
;
A
#
# COMPACT_ATOMS: atom_id res chain seq x y z
N MET A 1 -17.40 1.49 25.18
CA MET A 1 -18.14 1.97 24.00
C MET A 1 -17.17 2.02 22.82
N ARG A 2 -17.55 1.52 21.63
CA ARG A 2 -16.68 1.60 20.43
C ARG A 2 -16.43 3.07 20.07
N LYS A 3 -15.20 3.43 19.75
CA LYS A 3 -14.81 4.78 19.34
C LYS A 3 -15.28 5.06 17.92
N ASN A 4 -15.74 6.28 17.65
CA ASN A 4 -16.09 6.74 16.32
C ASN A 4 -14.85 7.36 15.67
N VAL A 5 -14.33 6.75 14.62
CA VAL A 5 -13.13 7.22 13.92
C VAL A 5 -13.48 7.63 12.48
N LEU A 6 -13.11 8.87 12.13
CA LEU A 6 -13.28 9.39 10.77
C LEU A 6 -11.97 9.29 10.00
N PHE A 7 -11.94 8.42 8.99
CA PHE A 7 -10.86 8.31 8.02
C PHE A 7 -11.02 9.42 6.98
N ILE A 8 -10.03 10.31 6.87
CA ILE A 8 -10.02 11.40 5.88
C ILE A 8 -8.94 11.10 4.85
N THR A 9 -9.35 10.84 3.62
CA THR A 9 -8.49 10.17 2.63
C THR A 9 -8.47 10.92 1.29
N ARG A 10 -7.31 10.86 0.63
CA ARG A 10 -7.14 11.31 -0.75
C ARG A 10 -7.07 10.15 -1.74
N TRP A 11 -6.59 9.00 -1.28
CA TRP A 11 -6.51 7.73 -1.99
C TRP A 11 -7.51 6.78 -1.35
N TYR A 12 -8.43 6.25 -2.13
CA TYR A 12 -9.41 5.25 -1.71
C TYR A 12 -10.10 4.67 -2.96
N PRO A 13 -10.46 3.37 -2.99
CA PRO A 13 -11.12 2.77 -4.14
C PRO A 13 -12.32 3.59 -4.59
N ASN A 14 -12.36 3.96 -5.87
CA ASN A 14 -13.38 4.84 -6.41
C ASN A 14 -13.70 4.51 -7.88
N ARG A 15 -14.64 5.24 -8.48
CA ARG A 15 -15.08 4.94 -9.85
C ARG A 15 -14.07 5.28 -10.94
N VAL A 16 -13.08 6.13 -10.66
CA VAL A 16 -12.02 6.50 -11.61
C VAL A 16 -10.90 5.46 -11.56
N ASP A 17 -10.53 5.03 -10.37
CA ASP A 17 -9.56 3.98 -10.11
C ASP A 17 -10.05 3.09 -8.96
N LYS A 18 -10.32 1.82 -9.29
CA LYS A 18 -10.87 0.84 -8.34
C LYS A 18 -9.83 0.32 -7.34
N LEU A 19 -8.53 0.52 -7.60
CA LEU A 19 -7.44 0.06 -6.71
C LEU A 19 -6.71 1.20 -5.98
N ASP A 20 -7.01 2.47 -6.31
CA ASP A 20 -6.36 3.62 -5.66
C ASP A 20 -6.52 3.55 -4.13
N GLY A 21 -5.42 3.52 -3.39
CA GLY A 21 -5.45 3.49 -1.93
C GLY A 21 -6.13 2.25 -1.31
N ASN A 22 -6.14 1.09 -1.98
CA ASN A 22 -6.69 -0.17 -1.41
C ASN A 22 -6.13 -0.54 -0.02
N PHE A 23 -4.88 -0.16 0.27
CA PHE A 23 -4.28 -0.33 1.60
C PHE A 23 -4.98 0.49 2.70
N ILE A 24 -5.55 1.66 2.36
CA ILE A 24 -6.33 2.48 3.30
C ILE A 24 -7.69 1.82 3.58
N GLU A 25 -8.33 1.25 2.56
CA GLU A 25 -9.53 0.43 2.75
C GLU A 25 -9.24 -0.76 3.67
N ASN A 26 -8.10 -1.44 3.50
CA ASN A 26 -7.74 -2.55 4.37
C ASN A 26 -7.47 -2.10 5.82
N HIS A 27 -6.85 -0.94 6.03
CA HIS A 27 -6.74 -0.31 7.36
C HIS A 27 -8.11 0.02 7.96
N ALA A 28 -9.04 0.54 7.16
CA ALA A 28 -10.41 0.82 7.61
C ALA A 28 -11.15 -0.47 8.00
N ARG A 29 -10.99 -1.55 7.22
CA ARG A 29 -11.53 -2.89 7.53
C ARG A 29 -10.92 -3.48 8.81
N ALA A 30 -9.62 -3.28 9.04
CA ALA A 30 -8.98 -3.69 10.28
C ALA A 30 -9.50 -2.90 11.48
N ALA A 31 -9.56 -1.58 11.37
CA ALA A 31 -10.06 -0.73 12.44
C ALA A 31 -11.55 -0.97 12.75
N SER A 32 -12.38 -1.31 11.75
CA SER A 32 -13.82 -1.54 11.94
C SER A 32 -14.15 -2.79 12.78
N MET A 33 -13.19 -3.70 12.96
CA MET A 33 -13.35 -4.81 13.91
C MET A 33 -13.56 -4.30 15.35
N PHE A 34 -12.96 -3.17 15.71
CA PHE A 34 -12.90 -2.65 17.08
C PHE A 34 -13.54 -1.29 17.27
N CYS A 35 -13.65 -0.49 16.20
CA CYS A 35 -14.16 0.87 16.20
C CYS A 35 -15.33 1.03 15.22
N ASN A 36 -16.13 2.09 15.41
CA ASN A 36 -17.08 2.52 14.40
C ASN A 36 -16.32 3.41 13.41
N ILE A 37 -16.37 3.06 12.12
CA ILE A 37 -15.58 3.75 11.09
C ILE A 37 -16.51 4.52 10.16
N ALA A 38 -16.07 5.70 9.75
CA ALA A 38 -16.52 6.31 8.51
C ALA A 38 -15.33 6.74 7.67
N VAL A 39 -15.42 6.58 6.36
CA VAL A 39 -14.42 7.02 5.39
C VAL A 39 -14.97 8.20 4.61
N LEU A 40 -14.20 9.28 4.54
CA LEU A 40 -14.42 10.41 3.64
C LEU A 40 -13.31 10.46 2.59
N TYR A 41 -13.67 10.19 1.34
CA TYR A 41 -12.81 10.35 0.17
C TYR A 41 -13.20 11.60 -0.61
N ILE A 42 -12.21 12.44 -0.92
CA ILE A 42 -12.38 13.61 -1.80
C ILE A 42 -11.44 13.48 -2.99
N GLY A 43 -12.02 13.34 -4.18
CA GLY A 43 -11.28 13.12 -5.42
C GLY A 43 -11.70 14.03 -6.55
N ALA A 44 -10.82 14.19 -7.53
CA ALA A 44 -11.20 14.81 -8.79
C ALA A 44 -11.64 13.73 -9.79
N ASP A 45 -12.60 14.06 -10.64
CA ASP A 45 -13.05 13.17 -11.73
C ASP A 45 -13.05 13.93 -13.05
N SER A 46 -12.14 13.54 -13.94
CA SER A 46 -11.95 14.15 -15.25
C SER A 46 -13.02 13.78 -16.27
N LYS A 47 -13.86 12.79 -15.99
CA LYS A 47 -14.98 12.39 -16.86
C LYS A 47 -16.26 13.20 -16.60
N MET A 48 -16.29 14.01 -15.53
CA MET A 48 -17.45 14.86 -15.23
C MET A 48 -17.57 16.01 -16.25
N SER A 49 -18.73 16.09 -16.91
CA SER A 49 -19.06 17.16 -17.87
C SER A 49 -20.15 18.10 -17.33
N ASN A 50 -21.28 17.56 -16.88
CA ASN A 50 -22.52 18.33 -16.68
C ASN A 50 -22.68 18.96 -15.28
N ARG A 51 -21.85 18.61 -14.31
CA ARG A 51 -21.93 19.09 -12.92
C ARG A 51 -20.56 19.33 -12.32
N LEU A 52 -20.48 20.25 -11.34
CA LEU A 52 -19.24 20.57 -10.64
C LEU A 52 -18.89 19.57 -9.54
N TYR A 53 -19.90 18.95 -8.93
CA TYR A 53 -19.75 18.03 -7.81
C TYR A 53 -20.64 16.82 -7.98
N ASP A 54 -20.20 15.69 -7.45
CA ASP A 54 -20.99 14.47 -7.30
C ASP A 54 -20.65 13.82 -5.96
N SER A 55 -21.59 13.05 -5.43
CA SER A 55 -21.44 12.40 -4.13
C SER A 55 -22.05 11.01 -4.14
N GLN A 56 -21.40 10.09 -3.45
CA GLN A 56 -21.92 8.77 -3.14
C GLN A 56 -21.81 8.53 -1.64
N VAL A 57 -22.89 8.01 -1.05
CA VAL A 57 -22.90 7.48 0.31
C VAL A 57 -23.20 5.99 0.18
N ALA A 58 -22.36 5.15 0.77
CA ALA A 58 -22.50 3.71 0.76
C ALA A 58 -22.20 3.13 2.15
N LYS A 59 -22.70 1.92 2.41
CA LYS A 59 -22.20 1.07 3.49
C LYS A 59 -21.38 -0.04 2.85
N GLU A 60 -20.09 -0.08 3.15
CA GLU A 60 -19.13 -1.04 2.60
C GLU A 60 -18.43 -1.72 3.77
N PHE A 61 -18.31 -3.05 3.74
CA PHE A 61 -17.65 -3.85 4.78
C PHE A 61 -18.12 -3.51 6.22
N GLY A 62 -19.39 -3.12 6.38
CA GLY A 62 -20.00 -2.79 7.68
C GLY A 62 -19.81 -1.33 8.14
N PHE A 63 -19.13 -0.46 7.39
CA PHE A 63 -18.92 0.95 7.75
C PHE A 63 -19.38 1.94 6.68
N THR A 64 -19.54 3.21 7.08
CA THR A 64 -20.02 4.28 6.18
C THR A 64 -18.89 4.78 5.29
N VAL A 65 -19.09 4.81 3.98
CA VAL A 65 -18.15 5.37 3.00
C VAL A 65 -18.82 6.51 2.25
N ILE A 66 -18.19 7.67 2.28
CA ILE A 66 -18.64 8.87 1.59
C ILE A 66 -17.56 9.27 0.59
N ARG A 67 -17.93 9.28 -0.68
CA ARG A 67 -17.07 9.71 -1.77
C ARG A 67 -17.64 10.99 -2.38
N ILE A 68 -16.82 12.03 -2.45
CA ILE A 68 -17.15 13.26 -3.16
C ILE A 68 -16.19 13.42 -4.33
N TRP A 69 -16.74 13.64 -5.52
CA TRP A 69 -15.99 14.00 -6.70
C TRP A 69 -16.22 15.45 -7.07
N TYR A 70 -15.17 16.11 -7.55
CA TYR A 70 -15.28 17.44 -8.15
C TYR A 70 -14.65 17.48 -9.54
N ARG A 71 -15.25 18.29 -10.41
CA ARG A 71 -14.77 18.47 -11.79
C ARG A 71 -13.43 19.21 -11.80
N ASN A 72 -12.46 18.71 -12.60
CA ASN A 72 -11.13 19.31 -12.71
C ASN A 72 -10.57 19.39 -14.15
N ASN A 73 -11.35 19.01 -15.15
CA ASN A 73 -10.97 18.94 -16.57
C ASN A 73 -11.16 20.26 -17.33
N ASP A 74 -11.99 21.17 -16.79
CA ASP A 74 -12.41 22.43 -17.43
C ASP A 74 -11.54 23.65 -17.06
N VAL A 75 -10.52 23.45 -16.22
CA VAL A 75 -9.65 24.54 -15.74
C VAL A 75 -8.19 24.11 -15.75
N SER A 76 -7.31 25.05 -16.11
CA SER A 76 -5.86 24.82 -16.17
C SER A 76 -5.30 24.29 -14.85
N ALA A 77 -4.25 23.46 -14.92
CA ALA A 77 -3.49 23.02 -13.75
C ALA A 77 -2.51 24.10 -13.22
N LYS A 78 -2.35 25.21 -13.96
CA LYS A 78 -1.45 26.33 -13.65
C LYS A 78 -2.25 27.62 -13.40
N GLY A 79 -1.59 28.60 -12.77
CA GLY A 79 -2.16 29.93 -12.53
C GLY A 79 -3.51 29.91 -11.81
N PHE A 80 -4.45 30.74 -12.27
CA PHE A 80 -5.78 30.90 -11.69
C PHE A 80 -6.60 29.60 -11.65
N GLY A 81 -6.38 28.68 -12.59
CA GLY A 81 -7.04 27.36 -12.59
C GLY A 81 -6.69 26.51 -11.37
N ARG A 82 -5.49 26.64 -10.82
CA ARG A 82 -5.08 25.98 -9.57
C ARG A 82 -5.89 26.49 -8.37
N VAL A 83 -6.16 27.78 -8.33
CA VAL A 83 -6.95 28.44 -7.27
C VAL A 83 -8.39 27.95 -7.33
N ILE A 84 -8.99 27.92 -8.52
CA ILE A 84 -10.34 27.36 -8.73
C ILE A 84 -10.40 25.90 -8.25
N LYS A 85 -9.44 25.06 -8.65
CA LYS A 85 -9.38 23.65 -8.22
C LYS A 85 -9.24 23.51 -6.70
N PHE A 86 -8.53 24.42 -6.04
CA PHE A 86 -8.42 24.44 -4.58
C PHE A 86 -9.76 24.77 -3.93
N PHE A 87 -10.46 25.82 -4.35
CA PHE A 87 -11.78 26.15 -3.81
C PHE A 87 -12.83 25.05 -4.08
N ARG A 88 -12.76 24.39 -5.24
CA ARG A 88 -13.59 23.21 -5.51
C ARG A 88 -13.32 22.09 -4.53
N TYR A 89 -12.06 21.79 -4.25
CA TYR A 89 -11.69 20.81 -3.22
C TYR A 89 -12.24 21.20 -1.84
N ILE A 90 -12.15 22.48 -1.44
CA ILE A 90 -12.71 22.95 -0.15
C ILE A 90 -14.22 22.78 -0.10
N LYS A 91 -14.96 23.17 -1.15
CA LYS A 91 -16.42 22.99 -1.21
C LYS A 91 -16.82 21.51 -1.20
N ALA A 92 -16.10 20.65 -1.93
CA ALA A 92 -16.30 19.21 -1.90
C ALA A 92 -16.08 18.64 -0.48
N THR A 93 -15.05 19.11 0.22
CA THR A 93 -14.75 18.72 1.60
C THR A 93 -15.85 19.15 2.56
N GLN A 94 -16.41 20.36 2.40
CA GLN A 94 -17.54 20.84 3.20
C GLN A 94 -18.80 19.99 2.98
N MET A 95 -19.12 19.65 1.72
CA MET A 95 -20.23 18.75 1.38
C MET A 95 -20.03 17.37 2.00
N GLY A 96 -18.82 16.82 1.88
CA GLY A 96 -18.43 15.56 2.51
C GLY A 96 -18.63 15.56 4.02
N TRP A 97 -18.17 16.62 4.70
CA TRP A 97 -18.35 16.78 6.14
C TRP A 97 -19.83 16.85 6.55
N GLN A 98 -20.68 17.55 5.78
CA GLN A 98 -22.12 17.57 6.05
C GLN A 98 -22.75 16.18 5.95
N LEU A 99 -22.34 15.38 4.95
CA LEU A 99 -22.82 14.00 4.82
C LEU A 99 -22.28 13.10 5.93
N ILE A 100 -21.04 13.27 6.39
CA ILE A 100 -20.50 12.53 7.55
C ILE A 100 -21.32 12.83 8.80
N LYS A 101 -21.57 14.10 9.12
CA LYS A 101 -22.41 14.47 10.28
C LYS A 101 -23.81 13.86 10.21
N LYS A 102 -24.40 13.80 9.01
CA LYS A 102 -25.74 13.24 8.80
C LYS A 102 -25.78 11.71 8.93
N ASN A 103 -24.79 11.00 8.40
CA ASN A 103 -24.84 9.53 8.25
C ASN A 103 -23.99 8.76 9.27
N PHE A 104 -23.09 9.44 9.98
CA PHE A 104 -22.17 8.84 10.96
C PHE A 104 -22.18 9.58 12.30
N GLY A 105 -22.34 10.90 12.28
CA GLY A 105 -22.31 11.74 13.47
C GLY A 105 -20.93 12.35 13.73
N MET A 106 -20.69 12.76 14.97
CA MET A 106 -19.41 13.33 15.38
C MET A 106 -18.38 12.22 15.66
N PRO A 107 -17.18 12.29 15.09
CA PRO A 107 -16.10 11.38 15.43
C PRO A 107 -15.41 11.79 16.74
N ASP A 108 -14.87 10.80 17.43
CA ASP A 108 -13.97 10.98 18.58
C ASP A 108 -12.54 11.30 18.10
N VAL A 109 -12.12 10.71 16.96
CA VAL A 109 -10.78 10.88 16.38
C VAL A 109 -10.87 11.07 14.87
N SER A 110 -10.06 11.99 14.33
CA SER A 110 -9.81 12.09 12.88
C SER A 110 -8.54 11.34 12.50
N HIS A 111 -8.63 10.35 11.64
CA HIS A 111 -7.51 9.60 11.12
C HIS A 111 -7.23 10.01 9.67
N VAL A 112 -6.20 10.81 9.46
CA VAL A 112 -5.83 11.29 8.13
C VAL A 112 -4.90 10.29 7.47
N HIS A 113 -5.15 9.94 6.22
CA HIS A 113 -4.20 9.17 5.42
C HIS A 113 -3.51 10.11 4.44
N ILE A 114 -2.17 10.21 4.57
CA ILE A 114 -1.19 11.04 3.86
C ILE A 114 -1.08 12.52 4.27
N PHE A 115 0.13 13.08 4.21
CA PHE A 115 0.49 14.46 4.61
C PHE A 115 0.05 15.57 3.62
N THR A 116 -1.11 15.41 2.96
CA THR A 116 -1.57 16.37 1.93
C THR A 116 -2.82 17.16 2.37
N ARG A 117 -3.62 17.63 1.41
CA ARG A 117 -4.81 18.47 1.64
C ARG A 117 -5.85 17.90 2.63
N PRO A 118 -6.05 16.57 2.77
CA PRO A 118 -6.96 16.00 3.77
C PRO A 118 -6.74 16.51 5.20
N VAL A 119 -5.50 16.88 5.55
CA VAL A 119 -5.15 17.45 6.86
C VAL A 119 -5.94 18.74 7.18
N LEU A 120 -6.34 19.52 6.16
CA LEU A 120 -7.09 20.76 6.37
C LEU A 120 -8.43 20.53 7.07
N LEU A 121 -9.13 19.43 6.76
CA LEU A 121 -10.37 19.08 7.46
C LEU A 121 -10.08 18.70 8.91
N ALA A 122 -9.02 17.92 9.17
CA ALA A 122 -8.63 17.56 10.52
C ALA A 122 -8.29 18.79 11.38
N PHE A 123 -7.58 19.78 10.83
CA PHE A 123 -7.35 21.05 11.53
C PHE A 123 -8.63 21.81 11.84
N TYR A 124 -9.57 21.87 10.90
CA TYR A 124 -10.87 22.48 11.15
C TYR A 124 -11.63 21.77 12.28
N LEU A 125 -11.64 20.44 12.28
CA LEU A 125 -12.31 19.64 13.31
C LEU A 125 -11.64 19.78 14.69
N GLN A 126 -10.31 19.81 14.73
CA GLN A 126 -9.55 20.08 15.95
C GLN A 126 -9.86 21.48 16.50
N TYR A 127 -9.79 22.51 15.67
CA TYR A 127 -10.05 23.88 16.09
C TYR A 127 -11.50 24.09 16.57
N LYS A 128 -12.48 23.64 15.77
CA LYS A 128 -13.90 23.93 16.02
C LYS A 128 -14.53 23.04 17.09
N TYR A 129 -14.13 21.77 17.14
CA TYR A 129 -14.78 20.74 17.96
C TYR A 129 -13.86 20.05 18.95
N ARG A 130 -12.56 20.42 19.01
CA ARG A 130 -11.56 19.76 19.86
C ARG A 130 -11.46 18.26 19.57
N ILE A 131 -11.63 17.86 18.30
CA ILE A 131 -11.40 16.47 17.88
C ILE A 131 -9.90 16.30 17.60
N PRO A 132 -9.19 15.41 18.32
CA PRO A 132 -7.78 15.12 18.02
C PRO A 132 -7.64 14.41 16.68
N PHE A 133 -6.46 14.50 16.08
CA PHE A 133 -6.16 13.80 14.84
C PHE A 133 -4.80 13.12 14.84
N MET A 134 -4.70 12.06 14.05
CA MET A 134 -3.47 11.36 13.73
C MET A 134 -3.31 11.24 12.21
N ILE A 135 -2.09 10.94 11.77
CA ILE A 135 -1.77 10.79 10.35
C ILE A 135 -1.09 9.43 10.12
N THR A 136 -1.55 8.66 9.15
CA THR A 136 -0.83 7.48 8.64
C THR A 136 -0.27 7.79 7.27
N GLU A 137 1.01 7.48 7.05
CA GLU A 137 1.69 7.63 5.78
C GLU A 137 2.03 6.27 5.16
N HIS A 138 1.78 6.15 3.86
CA HIS A 138 2.04 4.95 3.06
C HIS A 138 2.93 5.22 1.86
N SER A 139 3.13 6.49 1.53
CA SER A 139 3.71 6.96 0.27
C SER A 139 5.21 6.67 0.16
N SER A 140 5.60 6.04 -0.94
CA SER A 140 7.01 5.86 -1.32
C SER A 140 7.73 7.17 -1.65
N HIS A 141 6.99 8.28 -1.77
CA HIS A 141 7.57 9.58 -2.10
C HIS A 141 8.60 10.04 -1.05
N PHE A 142 8.46 9.66 0.22
CA PHE A 142 9.46 10.05 1.24
C PHE A 142 10.76 9.26 1.15
N VAL A 143 10.72 8.04 0.62
CA VAL A 143 11.88 7.14 0.57
C VAL A 143 12.67 7.33 -0.73
N HIS A 144 11.99 7.53 -1.86
CA HIS A 144 12.62 7.43 -3.19
C HIS A 144 12.43 8.69 -4.04
N ASP A 145 11.21 9.19 -4.14
CA ASP A 145 10.92 10.41 -4.89
C ASP A 145 11.03 11.65 -4.03
N LEU A 146 12.00 11.66 -3.09
CA LEU A 146 12.15 12.62 -2.00
C LEU A 146 11.83 14.00 -2.54
N PRO A 147 10.60 14.47 -2.35
CA PRO A 147 10.15 15.52 -3.22
C PRO A 147 10.96 16.73 -2.78
N VAL A 148 11.52 17.44 -3.76
CA VAL A 148 11.64 18.88 -3.59
C VAL A 148 10.19 19.40 -3.54
N LEU A 149 9.45 19.08 -2.46
CA LEU A 149 8.23 19.75 -2.12
C LEU A 149 8.67 21.20 -2.03
N LEU A 150 8.06 22.02 -2.89
CA LEU A 150 8.27 23.45 -2.83
C LEU A 150 8.14 23.88 -1.37
N PRO A 151 9.00 24.78 -0.87
CA PRO A 151 9.10 25.09 0.55
C PRO A 151 7.76 25.25 1.28
N PRO A 152 6.71 25.90 0.71
CA PRO A 152 5.41 26.01 1.37
C PRO A 152 4.74 24.66 1.69
N LEU A 153 4.83 23.67 0.80
CA LEU A 153 4.23 22.35 1.03
C LEU A 153 5.03 21.55 2.06
N LYS A 154 6.36 21.68 2.05
CA LYS A 154 7.22 21.06 3.05
C LYS A 154 6.92 21.63 4.45
N TRP A 155 6.85 22.96 4.59
CA TRP A 155 6.52 23.61 5.86
C TRP A 155 5.13 23.22 6.36
N PHE A 156 4.14 23.14 5.45
CA PHE A 156 2.81 22.65 5.81
C PHE A 156 2.85 21.22 6.36
N ALA A 157 3.56 20.30 5.69
CA ALA A 157 3.68 18.91 6.17
C ALA A 157 4.40 18.82 7.52
N GLN A 158 5.48 19.59 7.71
CA GLN A 158 6.21 19.66 8.99
C GLN A 158 5.34 20.24 10.11
N PHE A 159 4.54 21.26 9.83
CA PHE A 159 3.57 21.81 10.76
C PHE A 159 2.50 20.77 11.11
N ALA A 160 1.91 20.10 10.12
CA ALA A 160 0.95 19.03 10.32
C ALA A 160 1.50 17.90 11.20
N ALA A 161 2.76 17.48 10.98
CA ALA A 161 3.43 16.47 11.78
C ALA A 161 3.53 16.86 13.26
N ARG A 162 3.86 18.13 13.56
CA ARG A 162 3.97 18.63 14.94
C ARG A 162 2.63 18.74 15.65
N GLN A 163 1.55 18.98 14.89
CA GLN A 163 0.20 19.13 15.43
C GLN A 163 -0.53 17.79 15.61
N ALA A 164 -0.17 16.76 14.85
CA ALA A 164 -0.76 15.43 14.98
C ALA A 164 -0.45 14.81 16.35
N CYS A 165 -1.46 14.20 16.98
CA CYS A 165 -1.30 13.50 18.26
C CYS A 165 -0.43 12.23 18.12
N CYS A 166 -0.46 11.63 16.93
CA CYS A 166 0.33 10.48 16.52
C CYS A 166 0.54 10.50 15.00
N ILE A 167 1.68 9.98 14.57
CA ILE A 167 2.00 9.68 13.18
C ILE A 167 2.26 8.18 13.10
N THR A 168 1.68 7.49 12.13
CA THR A 168 2.06 6.11 11.85
C THR A 168 2.74 5.99 10.50
N ALA A 169 3.70 5.06 10.43
CA ALA A 169 4.39 4.68 9.23
C ALA A 169 4.27 3.16 9.05
N VAL A 170 4.21 2.70 7.81
CA VAL A 170 4.08 1.27 7.49
C VAL A 170 5.34 0.46 7.77
N SER A 171 6.47 1.12 8.02
CA SER A 171 7.78 0.52 8.28
C SER A 171 8.71 1.52 8.98
N LYS A 172 9.75 1.01 9.64
CA LYS A 172 10.84 1.83 10.22
C LYS A 172 11.61 2.59 9.14
N THR A 173 11.76 2.03 7.95
CA THR A 173 12.40 2.76 6.84
C THR A 173 11.61 3.99 6.44
N LEU A 174 10.28 3.86 6.28
CA LEU A 174 9.44 5.01 5.98
C LEU A 174 9.47 6.04 7.12
N GLN A 175 9.40 5.58 8.38
CA GLN A 175 9.54 6.45 9.55
C GLN A 175 10.86 7.25 9.49
N THR A 176 11.98 6.57 9.23
CA THR A 176 13.31 7.19 9.15
C THR A 176 13.37 8.21 8.03
N ALA A 177 12.83 7.89 6.85
CA ALA A 177 12.76 8.80 5.72
C ALA A 177 11.93 10.06 6.05
N MET A 178 10.78 9.90 6.72
CA MET A 178 9.94 11.01 7.16
C MET A 178 10.63 11.89 8.22
N LEU A 179 11.35 11.28 9.16
CA LEU A 179 12.15 12.00 10.16
C LEU A 179 13.27 12.82 9.50
N ASN A 180 13.96 12.25 8.51
CA ASN A 180 14.98 12.94 7.71
C ASN A 180 14.39 14.09 6.89
N PHE A 181 13.14 13.95 6.44
CA PHE A 181 12.39 15.03 5.80
C PHE A 181 12.00 16.17 6.78
N GLY A 182 12.17 15.95 8.08
CA GLY A 182 11.87 16.90 9.14
C GLY A 182 10.44 16.82 9.67
N LEU A 183 9.70 15.75 9.34
CA LEU A 183 8.39 15.48 9.92
C LEU A 183 8.59 14.99 11.36
N ARG A 184 8.74 15.91 12.31
CA ARG A 184 8.91 15.58 13.72
C ARG A 184 7.54 15.41 14.38
N GLY A 185 7.36 14.32 15.13
CA GLY A 185 6.13 13.99 15.84
C GLY A 185 6.29 12.68 16.62
N ASN A 186 5.21 12.21 17.25
CA ASN A 186 5.19 10.91 17.92
C ASN A 186 4.91 9.81 16.88
N TYR A 187 5.85 8.89 16.68
CA TYR A 187 5.73 7.86 15.65
C TYR A 187 5.38 6.49 16.23
N THR A 188 4.63 5.71 15.46
CA THR A 188 4.36 4.31 15.73
C THR A 188 4.34 3.53 14.41
N ILE A 189 4.89 2.31 14.41
CA ILE A 189 4.88 1.46 13.22
C ILE A 189 3.58 0.65 13.18
N VAL A 190 2.82 0.84 12.11
CA VAL A 190 1.59 0.08 11.84
C VAL A 190 1.69 -0.48 10.42
N PRO A 191 1.94 -1.80 10.26
CA PRO A 191 2.13 -2.39 8.94
C PRO A 191 0.85 -2.30 8.10
N ASN A 192 0.99 -2.54 6.80
CA ASN A 192 -0.19 -2.71 5.96
C ASN A 192 -0.92 -4.03 6.31
N VAL A 193 -2.21 -4.07 6.02
CA VAL A 193 -3.09 -5.19 6.34
C VAL A 193 -3.06 -6.22 5.22
N VAL A 194 -2.79 -7.47 5.58
CA VAL A 194 -2.83 -8.64 4.70
C VAL A 194 -3.99 -9.55 5.12
N PHE A 195 -4.70 -10.10 4.15
CA PHE A 195 -5.78 -11.07 4.40
C PHE A 195 -5.20 -12.48 4.38
N VAL A 196 -5.02 -13.05 5.56
CA VAL A 196 -4.63 -14.45 5.70
C VAL A 196 -5.88 -15.32 5.55
N GLN A 197 -5.87 -16.26 4.60
CA GLN A 197 -6.98 -17.17 4.36
C GLN A 197 -6.68 -18.52 5.01
N GLU A 198 -7.25 -18.78 6.19
CA GLU A 198 -6.99 -20.00 6.99
C GLU A 198 -7.34 -21.31 6.27
N SER A 199 -8.26 -21.27 5.30
CA SER A 199 -8.76 -22.47 4.60
C SER A 199 -7.97 -22.86 3.36
N LEU A 200 -7.04 -22.02 2.89
CA LEU A 200 -6.31 -22.27 1.66
C LEU A 200 -4.98 -22.96 1.95
N LYS A 201 -5.01 -24.29 1.82
CA LYS A 201 -3.79 -25.10 1.84
C LYS A 201 -2.87 -24.67 0.69
N THR A 202 -1.62 -24.39 1.03
CA THR A 202 -0.53 -24.20 0.09
C THR A 202 -0.53 -25.37 -0.91
N ILE A 203 -0.68 -25.07 -2.20
CA ILE A 203 -0.63 -26.07 -3.26
C ILE A 203 0.81 -26.06 -3.78
N ILE A 204 1.53 -27.16 -3.60
CA ILE A 204 2.86 -27.34 -4.17
C ILE A 204 2.69 -28.12 -5.47
N ASN A 205 3.12 -27.53 -6.58
CA ASN A 205 3.24 -28.25 -7.84
C ASN A 205 4.58 -29.00 -7.84
N ASP A 206 4.55 -30.32 -7.94
CA ASP A 206 5.77 -31.13 -7.99
C ASP A 206 6.40 -31.22 -9.39
N GLU A 207 5.66 -30.86 -10.45
CA GLU A 207 6.14 -30.95 -11.83
C GLU A 207 6.90 -29.69 -12.28
N ALA A 208 6.62 -28.53 -11.70
CA ALA A 208 7.24 -27.26 -12.07
C ALA A 208 7.45 -26.35 -10.86
N ILE A 209 8.58 -25.63 -10.85
CA ILE A 209 8.89 -24.61 -9.84
C ILE A 209 8.32 -23.28 -10.35
N ILE A 210 7.24 -22.80 -9.75
CA ILE A 210 6.56 -21.58 -10.20
C ILE A 210 7.09 -20.39 -9.40
N ILE A 211 7.85 -19.53 -10.06
CA ILE A 211 8.38 -18.28 -9.52
C ILE A 211 7.41 -17.16 -9.87
N ILE A 212 7.00 -16.34 -8.91
CA ILE A 212 6.18 -15.16 -9.17
C ILE A 212 6.97 -13.88 -8.93
N ALA A 213 6.77 -12.90 -9.79
CA ALA A 213 7.13 -11.51 -9.55
C ALA A 213 5.94 -10.60 -9.86
N ILE A 214 5.67 -9.63 -8.98
CA ILE A 214 4.57 -8.67 -9.15
C ILE A 214 5.15 -7.31 -9.54
N GLY A 215 4.87 -6.90 -10.76
CA GLY A 215 5.27 -5.62 -11.33
C GLY A 215 4.35 -4.47 -10.93
N GLY A 216 4.41 -3.41 -11.73
CA GLY A 216 3.58 -2.22 -11.58
C GLY A 216 3.51 -1.45 -12.90
N LEU A 217 2.89 -0.28 -12.90
CA LEU A 217 2.73 0.54 -14.12
C LEU A 217 4.05 1.02 -14.74
N THR A 218 5.16 0.92 -14.00
CA THR A 218 6.49 1.36 -14.43
C THR A 218 7.55 0.46 -13.81
N ASP A 219 8.64 0.20 -14.54
CA ASP A 219 9.65 -0.77 -14.10
C ASP A 219 10.72 -0.18 -13.18
N HIS A 220 10.93 1.13 -13.22
CA HIS A 220 12.04 1.82 -12.53
C HIS A 220 12.12 1.58 -11.01
N ARG A 221 11.05 1.10 -10.35
CA ARG A 221 11.08 0.70 -8.93
C ARG A 221 11.10 -0.80 -8.72
N LYS A 222 10.51 -1.59 -9.61
CA LYS A 222 10.33 -3.04 -9.42
C LYS A 222 11.45 -3.86 -10.05
N ASN A 223 12.17 -3.26 -11.00
CA ASN A 223 13.30 -3.86 -11.73
C ASN A 223 12.99 -5.29 -12.20
N ILE A 224 11.82 -5.46 -12.80
CA ILE A 224 11.42 -6.71 -13.46
C ILE A 224 12.35 -6.96 -14.65
N ASN A 225 12.84 -5.91 -15.30
CA ASN A 225 13.85 -6.02 -16.34
C ASN A 225 15.10 -6.79 -15.87
N GLY A 226 15.69 -6.39 -14.74
CA GLY A 226 16.86 -7.06 -14.16
C GLY A 226 16.55 -8.50 -13.73
N LEU A 227 15.33 -8.78 -13.29
CA LEU A 227 14.90 -10.14 -12.96
C LEU A 227 14.82 -11.03 -14.22
N ILE A 228 14.27 -10.51 -15.32
CA ILE A 228 14.22 -11.25 -16.60
C ILE A 228 15.64 -11.54 -17.09
N ASP A 229 16.55 -10.55 -17.02
CA ASP A 229 17.95 -10.73 -17.42
C ASP A 229 18.63 -11.84 -16.62
N ALA A 230 18.51 -11.81 -15.28
CA ALA A 230 19.04 -12.85 -14.42
C ALA A 230 18.45 -14.23 -14.75
N PHE A 231 17.13 -14.33 -14.93
CA PHE A 231 16.46 -15.59 -15.25
C PHE A 231 16.91 -16.16 -16.60
N ILE A 232 17.05 -15.33 -17.63
CA ILE A 232 17.58 -15.73 -18.95
C ILE A 232 19.00 -16.30 -18.82
N ARG A 233 19.85 -15.74 -17.95
CA ARG A 233 21.20 -16.27 -17.78
C ARG A 233 21.22 -17.64 -17.13
N ILE A 234 20.35 -17.90 -16.17
CA ILE A 234 20.42 -19.12 -15.33
C ILE A 234 19.38 -20.18 -15.67
N HIS A 235 18.44 -19.96 -16.60
CA HIS A 235 17.31 -20.88 -16.81
C HIS A 235 17.73 -22.34 -17.10
N HIS A 236 18.92 -22.53 -17.67
CA HIS A 236 19.51 -23.84 -17.99
C HIS A 236 19.96 -24.61 -16.73
N LEU A 237 20.31 -23.89 -15.65
CA LEU A 237 20.67 -24.45 -14.34
C LEU A 237 19.44 -24.82 -13.49
N ILE A 238 18.26 -24.29 -13.84
CA ILE A 238 16.99 -24.50 -13.13
C ILE A 238 15.89 -24.98 -14.10
N PRO A 239 16.02 -26.15 -14.75
CA PRO A 239 15.18 -26.56 -15.88
C PRO A 239 13.67 -26.70 -15.57
N ALA A 240 13.30 -26.91 -14.31
CA ALA A 240 11.89 -26.98 -13.88
C ALA A 240 11.25 -25.62 -13.58
N ALA A 241 12.02 -24.53 -13.56
CA ALA A 241 11.53 -23.23 -13.10
C ALA A 241 10.77 -22.45 -14.18
N GLN A 242 9.64 -21.84 -13.82
CA GLN A 242 8.85 -20.95 -14.66
C GLN A 242 8.69 -19.60 -13.97
N LEU A 243 9.04 -18.51 -14.65
CA LEU A 243 8.88 -17.15 -14.17
C LEU A 243 7.54 -16.58 -14.62
N ASN A 244 6.66 -16.27 -13.67
CA ASN A 244 5.35 -15.69 -13.88
C ASN A 244 5.37 -14.22 -13.42
N ILE A 245 5.16 -13.30 -14.35
CA ILE A 245 5.22 -11.86 -14.11
C ILE A 245 3.80 -11.30 -14.18
N VAL A 246 3.32 -10.77 -13.07
CA VAL A 246 2.01 -10.12 -12.98
C VAL A 246 2.14 -8.62 -13.19
N ARG A 247 1.32 -8.05 -14.07
CA ARG A 247 1.31 -6.62 -14.43
C ARG A 247 2.68 -6.11 -14.92
N PRO A 248 3.16 -6.59 -16.08
CA PRO A 248 4.39 -6.06 -16.68
C PRO A 248 4.25 -4.57 -16.99
N ALA A 249 5.32 -3.82 -16.76
CA ALA A 249 5.33 -2.37 -16.91
C ALA A 249 5.37 -1.87 -18.36
N SER A 250 5.88 -2.68 -19.29
CA SER A 250 6.06 -2.30 -20.69
C SER A 250 6.13 -3.49 -21.63
N ASN A 251 5.86 -3.22 -22.91
CA ASN A 251 6.04 -4.21 -23.99
C ASN A 251 7.52 -4.59 -24.20
N GLU A 252 8.48 -3.78 -23.73
CA GLU A 252 9.91 -4.10 -23.83
C GLU A 252 10.27 -5.37 -23.05
N LEU A 253 9.62 -5.60 -21.91
CA LEU A 253 9.78 -6.83 -21.11
C LEU A 253 9.32 -8.05 -21.91
N HIS A 254 8.21 -7.94 -22.66
CA HIS A 254 7.72 -8.99 -23.54
C HIS A 254 8.69 -9.26 -24.69
N SER A 255 9.17 -8.21 -25.37
CA SER A 255 10.15 -8.34 -26.45
C SER A 255 11.43 -9.03 -26.00
N LYS A 256 11.93 -8.70 -24.80
CA LYS A 256 13.10 -9.36 -24.22
C LYS A 256 12.88 -10.85 -24.00
N ALA A 257 11.77 -11.22 -23.36
CA ALA A 257 11.42 -12.63 -23.16
C ALA A 257 11.22 -13.38 -24.49
N LEU A 258 10.65 -12.72 -25.51
CA LEU A 258 10.47 -13.28 -26.85
C LEU A 258 11.82 -13.55 -27.53
N ILE A 259 12.73 -12.57 -27.53
CA ILE A 259 14.07 -12.69 -28.14
C ILE A 259 14.87 -13.82 -27.48
N SER A 260 14.73 -14.02 -26.17
CA SER A 260 15.37 -15.14 -25.47
C SER A 260 14.84 -16.52 -25.84
N GLY A 261 13.68 -16.60 -26.53
CA GLY A 261 13.00 -17.85 -26.86
C GLY A 261 12.27 -18.52 -25.69
N LEU A 262 12.20 -17.85 -24.52
CA LEU A 262 11.59 -18.36 -23.29
C LEU A 262 10.13 -17.94 -23.09
N LEU A 263 9.65 -16.93 -23.82
CA LEU A 263 8.27 -16.47 -23.73
C LEU A 263 7.28 -17.61 -23.99
N ASN A 264 6.26 -17.73 -23.15
CA ASN A 264 5.23 -18.77 -23.16
C ASN A 264 5.75 -20.22 -23.00
N LYS A 265 7.03 -20.39 -22.69
CA LYS A 265 7.65 -21.68 -22.37
C LYS A 265 8.12 -21.73 -20.92
N ARG A 266 8.82 -20.68 -20.51
CA ARG A 266 9.46 -20.55 -19.19
C ARG A 266 9.23 -19.17 -18.56
N ILE A 267 8.90 -18.15 -19.36
CA ILE A 267 8.48 -16.83 -18.89
C ILE A 267 7.05 -16.59 -19.34
N PHE A 268 6.16 -16.31 -18.39
CA PHE A 268 4.73 -16.07 -18.61
C PHE A 268 4.36 -14.70 -18.06
N PHE A 269 3.65 -13.92 -18.88
CA PHE A 269 3.12 -12.63 -18.47
C PHE A 269 1.63 -12.74 -18.21
N HIS A 270 1.20 -12.16 -17.09
CA HIS A 270 -0.19 -11.99 -16.72
C HIS A 270 -0.48 -10.50 -16.68
N ASP A 271 -1.52 -10.06 -17.38
CA ASP A 271 -1.91 -8.65 -17.42
C ASP A 271 -2.53 -8.23 -16.08
N TYR A 272 -3.67 -7.53 -16.11
CA TYR A 272 -4.36 -7.14 -14.90
C TYR A 272 -5.09 -8.34 -14.30
N LEU A 273 -4.60 -8.81 -13.14
CA LEU A 273 -5.28 -9.76 -12.27
C LEU A 273 -5.97 -9.03 -11.12
N SER A 274 -7.15 -9.50 -10.75
CA SER A 274 -7.79 -9.13 -9.48
C SER A 274 -6.96 -9.63 -8.29
N ASN A 275 -7.16 -9.02 -7.11
CA ASN A 275 -6.45 -9.47 -5.91
C ASN A 275 -6.69 -10.97 -5.67
N GLU A 276 -7.92 -11.46 -5.81
CA GLU A 276 -8.24 -12.88 -5.63
C GLU A 276 -7.45 -13.79 -6.58
N GLU A 277 -7.29 -13.39 -7.85
CA GLU A 277 -6.49 -14.14 -8.83
C GLU A 277 -4.99 -14.12 -8.49
N VAL A 278 -4.46 -12.99 -7.99
CA VAL A 278 -3.08 -12.91 -7.50
C VAL A 278 -2.87 -13.85 -6.30
N TYR A 279 -3.80 -13.89 -5.35
CA TYR A 279 -3.74 -14.84 -4.22
C TYR A 279 -3.78 -16.30 -4.71
N LYS A 280 -4.66 -16.64 -5.66
CA LYS A 280 -4.70 -17.99 -6.25
C LYS A 280 -3.40 -18.36 -6.94
N LEU A 281 -2.76 -17.40 -7.61
CA LEU A 281 -1.47 -17.61 -8.27
C LEU A 281 -0.37 -17.82 -7.22
N LEU A 282 -0.31 -16.97 -6.19
CA LEU A 282 0.61 -17.11 -5.05
C LEU A 282 0.47 -18.46 -4.36
N LEU A 283 -0.75 -18.94 -4.08
CA LEU A 283 -0.96 -20.23 -3.42
C LEU A 283 -0.43 -21.43 -4.21
N ARG A 284 -0.38 -21.33 -5.54
CA ARG A 284 0.15 -22.35 -6.46
C ARG A 284 1.63 -22.17 -6.76
N SER A 285 2.24 -21.07 -6.32
CA SER A 285 3.65 -20.78 -6.60
C SER A 285 4.58 -21.62 -5.72
N SER A 286 5.86 -21.67 -6.07
CA SER A 286 6.91 -22.20 -5.21
C SER A 286 7.43 -21.09 -4.28
N PHE A 287 7.67 -19.89 -4.82
CA PHE A 287 8.14 -18.73 -4.07
C PHE A 287 7.91 -17.42 -4.85
N LEU A 288 8.02 -16.28 -4.14
CA LEU A 288 7.95 -14.94 -4.72
C LEU A 288 9.36 -14.33 -4.84
N ILE A 289 9.59 -13.52 -5.88
CA ILE A 289 10.74 -12.62 -5.97
C ILE A 289 10.29 -11.15 -5.97
N VAL A 290 10.89 -10.37 -5.08
CA VAL A 290 10.80 -8.91 -5.01
C VAL A 290 12.17 -8.32 -5.37
N ASN A 291 12.44 -8.15 -6.66
CA ASN A 291 13.69 -7.56 -7.16
C ASN A 291 13.68 -6.02 -7.13
N SER A 292 12.93 -5.40 -6.22
CA SER A 292 12.65 -3.97 -6.29
C SER A 292 13.89 -3.13 -5.95
N LEU A 293 14.02 -1.95 -6.52
CA LEU A 293 14.99 -0.94 -6.05
C LEU A 293 14.46 -0.20 -4.81
N SER A 294 13.15 -0.29 -4.58
CA SER A 294 12.44 0.63 -3.70
C SER A 294 11.12 0.04 -3.18
N GLU A 295 10.99 -0.08 -1.87
CA GLU A 295 9.75 -0.41 -1.17
C GLU A 295 9.57 0.43 0.10
N THR A 296 8.31 0.64 0.51
CA THR A 296 8.00 1.12 1.87
C THR A 296 7.63 0.00 2.81
N PHE A 297 7.10 -1.11 2.30
CA PHE A 297 6.70 -2.28 3.08
C PHE A 297 6.78 -3.55 2.22
N SER A 298 6.35 -3.47 0.96
CA SER A 298 6.10 -4.60 0.06
C SER A 298 4.94 -5.49 0.48
N MET A 299 3.74 -5.09 0.04
CA MET A 299 2.53 -5.90 0.17
C MET A 299 2.72 -7.29 -0.44
N ALA A 300 3.37 -7.39 -1.61
CA ALA A 300 3.59 -8.65 -2.29
C ALA A 300 4.33 -9.67 -1.42
N ALA A 301 5.42 -9.25 -0.75
CA ALA A 301 6.17 -10.12 0.14
C ALA A 301 5.32 -10.60 1.33
N ALA A 302 4.60 -9.68 1.98
CA ALA A 302 3.73 -10.02 3.11
C ALA A 302 2.56 -10.95 2.70
N GLU A 303 2.00 -10.77 1.50
CA GLU A 303 0.97 -11.64 0.93
C GLU A 303 1.51 -13.03 0.56
N ALA A 304 2.77 -13.13 0.08
CA ALA A 304 3.42 -14.40 -0.15
C ALA A 304 3.61 -15.19 1.16
N LEU A 305 4.06 -14.53 2.24
CA LEU A 305 4.15 -15.16 3.56
C LEU A 305 2.77 -15.64 4.04
N ALA A 306 1.72 -14.83 3.86
CA ALA A 306 0.34 -15.21 4.18
C ALA A 306 -0.18 -16.39 3.35
N CYS A 307 0.44 -16.69 2.20
CA CYS A 307 0.16 -17.88 1.38
C CYS A 307 1.09 -19.06 1.70
N GLY A 308 1.98 -18.93 2.68
CA GLY A 308 2.96 -19.94 3.04
C GLY A 308 4.09 -20.09 2.03
N LYS A 309 4.48 -19.00 1.36
CA LYS A 309 5.51 -19.00 0.30
C LYS A 309 6.73 -18.20 0.73
N PRO A 310 7.95 -18.77 0.64
CA PRO A 310 9.15 -18.02 0.94
C PRO A 310 9.41 -16.93 -0.12
N VAL A 311 10.24 -15.95 0.24
CA VAL A 311 10.48 -14.75 -0.58
C VAL A 311 11.97 -14.54 -0.82
N ILE A 312 12.36 -14.29 -2.07
CA ILE A 312 13.65 -13.62 -2.35
C ILE A 312 13.34 -12.13 -2.45
N SER A 313 14.02 -11.28 -1.68
CA SER A 313 13.82 -9.83 -1.76
C SER A 313 15.14 -9.08 -1.72
N THR A 314 15.21 -7.99 -2.47
CA THR A 314 16.24 -6.98 -2.25
C THR A 314 16.02 -6.25 -0.92
N ARG A 315 17.09 -5.76 -0.29
CA ARG A 315 17.07 -4.83 0.85
C ARG A 315 16.68 -3.42 0.38
N CYS A 316 15.41 -3.24 0.06
CA CYS A 316 14.90 -2.05 -0.64
C CYS A 316 14.01 -1.13 0.22
N GLY A 317 14.03 -1.32 1.54
CA GLY A 317 13.48 -0.42 2.54
C GLY A 317 12.42 -1.09 3.42
N GLY A 318 11.48 -1.81 2.82
CA GLY A 318 10.39 -2.46 3.56
C GLY A 318 10.64 -3.93 3.91
N PRO A 319 10.90 -4.79 2.90
CA PRO A 319 10.96 -6.24 3.08
C PRO A 319 11.93 -6.72 4.15
N GLU A 320 13.09 -6.08 4.28
CA GLU A 320 14.13 -6.48 5.24
C GLU A 320 13.72 -6.35 6.72
N GLU A 321 12.58 -5.72 7.02
CA GLU A 321 12.03 -5.67 8.38
C GLU A 321 11.32 -6.95 8.81
N PHE A 322 10.95 -7.82 7.85
CA PHE A 322 10.19 -9.04 8.13
C PHE A 322 10.59 -10.26 7.29
N ILE A 323 11.51 -10.11 6.33
CA ILE A 323 12.13 -11.22 5.62
C ILE A 323 13.48 -11.53 6.27
N ASP A 324 13.65 -12.75 6.76
CA ASP A 324 14.91 -13.30 7.25
C ASP A 324 15.13 -14.74 6.71
N GLU A 325 16.19 -15.41 7.18
CA GLU A 325 16.55 -16.77 6.79
C GLU A 325 15.44 -17.82 7.04
N SER A 326 14.51 -17.55 7.96
CA SER A 326 13.36 -18.42 8.23
C SER A 326 12.22 -18.27 7.22
N SER A 327 12.24 -17.18 6.45
CA SER A 327 11.17 -16.80 5.51
C SER A 327 11.63 -16.57 4.07
N GLY A 328 12.93 -16.52 3.83
CA GLY A 328 13.43 -16.14 2.54
C GLY A 328 14.92 -15.86 2.45
N ILE A 329 15.30 -15.19 1.37
CA ILE A 329 16.67 -14.74 1.10
C ILE A 329 16.64 -13.24 0.85
N LEU A 330 17.49 -12.50 1.55
CA LEU A 330 17.73 -11.09 1.29
C LEU A 330 18.98 -10.88 0.46
N ILE A 331 18.87 -10.10 -0.61
CA ILE A 331 19.97 -9.72 -1.51
C ILE A 331 20.15 -8.20 -1.57
N ASP A 332 21.29 -7.74 -2.04
CA ASP A 332 21.52 -6.32 -2.25
C ASP A 332 20.87 -5.78 -3.53
N ILE A 333 20.53 -4.49 -3.54
CA ILE A 333 19.96 -3.83 -4.70
C ILE A 333 20.98 -3.80 -5.84
N ASN A 334 20.53 -4.11 -7.06
CA ASN A 334 21.36 -4.16 -8.28
C ASN A 334 22.51 -5.19 -8.25
N ASP A 335 22.50 -6.14 -7.33
CA ASP A 335 23.45 -7.26 -7.33
C ASP A 335 22.88 -8.44 -8.14
N GLU A 336 23.24 -8.47 -9.43
CA GLU A 336 22.78 -9.51 -10.35
C GLU A 336 23.29 -10.90 -9.97
N ILE A 337 24.49 -10.99 -9.38
CA ILE A 337 25.10 -12.27 -8.99
C ILE A 337 24.35 -12.84 -7.79
N GLN A 338 24.13 -12.04 -6.74
CA GLN A 338 23.33 -12.47 -5.59
C GLN A 338 21.92 -12.86 -6.00
N LEU A 339 21.29 -12.14 -6.93
CA LEU A 339 19.97 -12.51 -7.45
C LEU A 339 19.99 -13.89 -8.12
N GLN A 340 20.96 -14.14 -8.99
CA GLN A 340 21.11 -15.42 -9.68
C GLN A 340 21.33 -16.58 -8.69
N GLU A 341 22.26 -16.40 -7.75
CA GLU A 341 22.58 -17.39 -6.72
C GLU A 341 21.37 -17.67 -5.82
N ALA A 342 20.65 -16.63 -5.39
CA ALA A 342 19.45 -16.76 -4.58
C ALA A 342 18.34 -17.53 -5.32
N ILE A 343 18.13 -17.26 -6.62
CA ILE A 343 17.14 -18.00 -7.42
C ILE A 343 17.51 -19.48 -7.52
N ILE A 344 18.78 -19.79 -7.82
CA ILE A 344 19.26 -21.17 -7.92
C ILE A 344 19.10 -21.89 -6.58
N LYS A 345 19.49 -21.24 -5.48
CA LYS A 345 19.36 -21.79 -4.12
C LYS A 345 17.90 -22.03 -3.76
N MET A 346 17.03 -21.04 -3.94
CA MET A 346 15.60 -21.16 -3.62
C MET A 346 14.92 -22.23 -4.46
N CYS A 347 15.28 -22.41 -5.73
CA CYS A 347 14.76 -23.51 -6.56
C CYS A 347 15.07 -24.91 -5.97
N LYS A 348 16.18 -25.05 -5.24
CA LYS A 348 16.56 -26.32 -4.57
C LYS A 348 15.93 -26.45 -3.18
N GLU A 349 15.74 -25.32 -2.50
CA GLU A 349 15.51 -25.29 -1.05
C GLU A 349 14.12 -24.75 -0.65
N PHE A 350 13.27 -24.28 -1.57
CA PHE A 350 11.98 -23.66 -1.18
C PHE A 350 11.08 -24.59 -0.34
N LYS A 351 11.21 -25.91 -0.51
CA LYS A 351 10.47 -26.92 0.27
C LYS A 351 10.97 -27.06 1.72
N LEU A 352 12.12 -26.49 2.07
CA LEU A 352 12.65 -26.47 3.44
C LEU A 352 11.94 -25.42 4.31
N TYR A 353 11.29 -24.43 3.71
CA TYR A 353 10.51 -23.44 4.43
C TYR A 353 9.16 -24.05 4.82
N ASP A 354 8.82 -23.93 6.10
CA ASP A 354 7.57 -24.43 6.67
C ASP A 354 6.42 -23.46 6.34
N PRO A 355 5.47 -23.84 5.45
CA PRO A 355 4.39 -22.94 5.04
C PRO A 355 3.52 -22.49 6.22
N GLU A 356 3.31 -23.34 7.22
CA GLU A 356 2.48 -23.02 8.38
C GLU A 356 3.14 -21.94 9.24
N LYS A 357 4.46 -21.99 9.42
CA LYS A 357 5.21 -20.94 10.13
C LYS A 357 5.16 -19.60 9.41
N LEU A 358 5.29 -19.60 8.08
CA LEU A 358 5.21 -18.36 7.29
C LEU A 358 3.80 -17.73 7.37
N GLN A 359 2.76 -18.55 7.25
CA GLN A 359 1.38 -18.11 7.39
C GLN A 359 1.11 -17.57 8.78
N LYS A 360 1.55 -18.30 9.81
CA LYS A 360 1.42 -17.89 11.21
C LYS A 360 2.14 -16.56 11.47
N TYR A 361 3.35 -16.37 10.94
CA TYR A 361 4.05 -15.09 11.04
C TYR A 361 3.21 -13.95 10.44
N ALA A 362 2.70 -14.12 9.22
CA ALA A 362 1.84 -13.11 8.59
C ALA A 362 0.55 -12.86 9.38
N GLN A 363 -0.06 -13.90 9.96
CA GLN A 363 -1.24 -13.80 10.81
C GLN A 363 -0.96 -12.99 12.08
N ASP A 364 0.16 -13.27 12.74
CA ASP A 364 0.54 -12.66 14.02
C ASP A 364 1.04 -11.22 13.86
N HIS A 365 1.40 -10.77 12.64
CA HIS A 365 1.98 -9.45 12.40
C HIS A 365 1.15 -8.52 11.51
N PHE A 366 0.46 -9.06 10.49
CA PHE A 366 -0.16 -8.28 9.41
C PHE A 366 -1.66 -8.52 9.24
N SER A 367 -2.24 -9.46 9.99
CA SER A 367 -3.67 -9.76 9.87
C SER A 367 -4.55 -8.56 10.20
N VAL A 368 -5.77 -8.61 9.67
CA VAL A 368 -6.84 -7.64 9.92
C VAL A 368 -7.06 -7.43 11.42
N GLU A 369 -7.06 -8.51 12.20
CA GLU A 369 -7.27 -8.45 13.64
C GLU A 369 -6.10 -7.79 14.36
N ILE A 370 -4.86 -8.20 14.06
CA ILE A 370 -3.66 -7.66 14.72
C ILE A 370 -3.48 -6.17 14.42
N VAL A 371 -3.60 -5.78 13.17
CA VAL A 371 -3.50 -4.36 12.79
C VAL A 371 -4.66 -3.56 13.36
N GLY A 372 -5.87 -4.13 13.40
CA GLY A 372 -7.04 -3.51 14.01
C GLY A 372 -6.85 -3.23 15.50
N LYS A 373 -6.32 -4.20 16.26
CA LYS A 373 -5.98 -4.04 17.69
C LYS A 373 -4.93 -2.95 17.89
N LYS A 374 -3.87 -2.92 17.05
CA LYS A 374 -2.84 -1.86 17.09
C LYS A 374 -3.45 -0.48 16.87
N LEU A 375 -4.28 -0.32 15.84
CA LEU A 375 -4.96 0.95 15.55
C LEU A 375 -5.90 1.37 16.69
N MET A 376 -6.66 0.44 17.26
CA MET A 376 -7.52 0.70 18.42
C MET A 376 -6.72 1.26 19.60
N GLY A 377 -5.60 0.62 19.97
CA GLY A 377 -4.73 1.11 21.05
C GLY A 377 -4.21 2.52 20.80
N ILE A 378 -3.80 2.82 19.55
CA ILE A 378 -3.38 4.17 19.16
C ILE A 378 -4.52 5.18 19.30
N TYR A 379 -5.75 4.83 18.91
CA TYR A 379 -6.90 5.74 19.09
C TYR A 379 -7.19 6.02 20.56
N GLU A 380 -7.07 5.02 21.42
CA GLU A 380 -7.21 5.20 22.87
C GLU A 380 -6.14 6.13 23.44
N GLU A 381 -4.87 5.94 23.07
CA GLU A 381 -3.78 6.83 23.46
C GLU A 381 -3.96 8.27 22.96
N VAL A 382 -4.43 8.44 21.70
CA VAL A 382 -4.70 9.75 21.12
C VAL A 382 -5.78 10.49 21.90
N LEU A 383 -6.81 9.79 22.38
CA LEU A 383 -7.91 10.35 23.16
C LEU A 383 -7.52 10.72 24.60
N LEU A 384 -6.47 10.10 25.16
CA LEU A 384 -5.95 10.44 26.49
C LEU A 384 -5.11 11.72 26.50
N LYS A 385 -4.60 12.15 25.33
CA LYS A 385 -3.79 13.36 25.23
C LYS A 385 -4.70 14.59 25.18
N PRO A 386 -4.43 15.64 25.97
CA PRO A 386 -5.18 16.88 25.87
C PRO A 386 -5.03 17.46 24.45
N THR A 387 -6.15 17.82 23.82
CA THR A 387 -6.12 18.55 22.56
C THR A 387 -5.44 19.90 22.76
N ARG A 388 -4.28 20.08 22.12
CA ARG A 388 -3.49 21.31 22.13
C ARG A 388 -4.25 22.50 21.55
#